data_AF-A0A965CXE0-F1
#
_entry.id   AF-A0A965CXE0-F1
#
_cell.length_a   1.000
_cell.length_b   1.000
_cell.length_c   1.000
_cell.angle_alpha   90.00
_cell.angle_beta   90.00
_cell.angle_gamma   90.00
#
_symmetry.space_group_name_H-M   'P 1'
#
loop_
_entity.id
_entity.type
_entity.pdbx_description
1 polymer ?
#
loop_
_entity_poly.entity_id
_entity_poly.type
_entity_poly.pdbx_seq_one_letter_code
_entity_poly.pdbx_strand_id
1 'polypeptide(L)' 'NETQTKDEMLEWVASFEGRIGDFVTLYENDEVLVGTHSVSAYGEESESKVMFFATVKGYGKISSWQINRSFQ' A
#
# COMPACT_ATOMS: atom_id res chain seq x y z
N ASN A 1 14.85 5.59 -15.12
CA ASN A 1 14.56 4.79 -13.93
C ASN A 1 13.12 4.86 -13.40
N GLU A 2 12.15 5.49 -14.09
CA GLU A 2 10.73 5.45 -13.65
C GLU A 2 9.96 4.22 -14.16
N THR A 3 10.42 3.58 -15.23
CA THR A 3 9.72 2.44 -15.83
C THR A 3 9.86 1.16 -14.99
N GLN A 4 11.03 0.95 -14.37
CA GLN A 4 11.30 -0.21 -13.51
C GLN A 4 10.37 -0.26 -12.29
N THR A 5 10.06 0.88 -11.67
CA THR A 5 9.23 0.92 -10.46
C THR A 5 7.74 0.68 -10.74
N LYS A 6 7.26 0.96 -11.95
CA LYS A 6 5.86 0.71 -12.32
C LYS A 6 5.62 -0.77 -12.61
N ASP A 7 6.52 -1.42 -13.35
CA ASP A 7 6.38 -2.84 -13.69
C ASP A 7 6.54 -3.73 -12.45
N GLU A 8 7.48 -3.41 -11.56
CA GLU A 8 7.62 -4.07 -10.25
C GLU A 8 6.39 -3.89 -9.37
N MET A 9 5.79 -2.69 -9.37
CA MET A 9 4.53 -2.45 -8.65
C MET A 9 3.38 -3.25 -9.25
N LEU A 10 3.28 -3.33 -10.58
CA LEU A 10 2.25 -4.09 -11.27
C LEU A 10 2.40 -5.59 -11.03
N GLU A 11 3.63 -6.12 -11.03
CA GLU A 11 3.91 -7.51 -10.65
C GLU A 11 3.60 -7.79 -9.18
N TRP A 12 3.88 -6.83 -8.29
CA TRP A 12 3.52 -6.95 -6.89
C TRP A 12 1.99 -6.93 -6.68
N VAL A 13 1.26 -6.05 -7.37
CA VAL A 13 -0.20 -6.02 -7.34
C VAL A 13 -0.78 -7.29 -7.97
N ALA A 14 -0.19 -7.80 -9.05
CA ALA A 14 -0.61 -9.03 -9.70
C ALA A 14 -0.32 -10.28 -8.86
N SER A 15 0.75 -10.29 -8.06
CA SER A 15 1.09 -11.39 -7.15
C SER A 15 0.35 -11.33 -5.81
N PHE A 16 -0.29 -10.20 -5.48
CA PHE A 16 -1.15 -10.09 -4.32
C PHE A 16 -2.53 -10.71 -4.60
N GLU A 17 -2.72 -11.96 -4.18
CA GLU A 17 -4.00 -12.68 -4.26
C GLU A 17 -4.99 -12.22 -3.18
N GLY A 18 -5.35 -10.94 -3.21
CA GLY A 18 -6.30 -10.39 -2.27
C GLY A 18 -6.97 -9.10 -2.72
N ARG A 19 -7.85 -8.58 -1.87
CA ARG A 19 -8.50 -7.29 -2.03
C ARG A 19 -7.88 -6.31 -1.06
N ILE A 20 -7.68 -5.08 -1.52
CA ILE A 20 -7.34 -3.94 -0.67
C ILE A 20 -8.61 -3.13 -0.49
N GLY A 21 -9.00 -2.93 0.76
CA GLY A 21 -10.19 -2.18 1.15
C GLY A 21 -9.85 -0.84 1.78
N ASP A 22 -10.69 -0.41 2.72
CA ASP A 22 -10.71 0.91 3.35
C ASP A 22 -9.34 1.50 3.63
N PHE A 23 -9.07 2.70 3.11
CA PHE A 23 -7.85 3.46 3.41
C PHE A 23 -8.12 4.49 4.51
N VAL A 24 -7.24 4.50 5.52
CA VAL A 24 -7.28 5.49 6.61
C VAL A 24 -5.92 6.16 6.69
N THR A 25 -5.88 7.47 6.47
CA THR A 25 -4.69 8.30 6.71
C THR A 25 -4.51 8.55 8.20
N LEU A 26 -3.33 8.22 8.72
CA LEU A 26 -2.94 8.50 10.11
C LEU A 26 -2.06 9.74 10.20
N TYR A 27 -1.19 9.94 9.22
CA TYR A 27 -0.29 11.08 9.12
C TYR A 27 0.03 11.38 7.66
N GLU A 28 0.08 12.67 7.33
CA GLU A 28 0.43 13.14 5.99
C GLU A 28 1.19 14.47 6.08
N ASN A 29 2.26 14.57 5.31
CA ASN A 29 2.95 15.82 5.01
C ASN A 29 3.45 15.79 3.55
N ASP A 30 4.21 16.81 3.14
CA ASP A 30 4.68 16.95 1.76
C ASP A 30 5.65 15.85 1.29
N GLU A 31 6.20 15.05 2.21
CA GLU A 31 7.19 14.00 1.96
C GLU A 31 6.71 12.58 2.28
N VAL A 32 5.77 12.43 3.21
CA VAL A 32 5.41 11.15 3.82
C VAL A 32 3.90 11.04 4.03
N LEU A 33 3.36 9.88 3.67
CA LEU A 33 2.00 9.44 3.98
C LEU A 33 2.08 8.13 4.79
N VAL A 34 1.46 8.11 5.95
CA VAL A 34 1.31 6.92 6.79
C VAL A 34 -0.16 6.66 6.97
N GLY A 35 -0.57 5.41 6.77
CA GLY A 35 -1.95 5.02 6.93
C GLY A 35 -2.12 3.54 7.20
N THR A 36 -3.37 3.13 7.28
CA THR A 36 -3.75 1.72 7.30
C THR A 36 -4.68 1.41 6.16
N HIS A 37 -4.65 0.17 5.67
CA HIS A 37 -5.71 -0.35 4.83
C HIS A 37 -6.13 -1.76 5.26
N SER A 38 -7.35 -2.17 4.92
CA SER A 38 -7.74 -3.56 5.07
C SER A 38 -7.26 -4.41 3.89
N VAL A 39 -6.89 -5.64 4.19
CA VAL A 39 -6.54 -6.67 3.21
C VAL A 39 -7.31 -7.95 3.51
N SER A 40 -7.89 -8.57 2.49
CA SER A 40 -8.48 -9.91 2.57
C SER A 40 -7.97 -10.77 1.43
N ALA A 41 -7.84 -12.07 1.67
CA ALA A 41 -7.60 -13.03 0.60
C ALA A 41 -8.87 -13.18 -0.26
N TYR A 42 -8.71 -13.51 -1.54
CA TYR A 42 -9.89 -13.75 -2.40
C TYR A 42 -10.75 -14.89 -1.84
N GLY A 43 -12.03 -14.60 -1.62
CA GLY A 43 -13.00 -15.58 -1.10
C GLY A 43 -13.04 -15.69 0.43
N GLU A 44 -12.20 -14.93 1.15
CA GLU A 44 -12.31 -14.80 2.60
C GLU A 44 -13.10 -13.55 2.99
N GLU A 45 -14.00 -13.70 3.97
CA GLU A 45 -14.71 -12.56 4.58
C GLU A 45 -13.87 -11.87 5.66
N SER A 46 -12.82 -12.54 6.14
CA SER A 46 -11.92 -12.01 7.17
C SER A 46 -10.98 -10.97 6.57
N GLU A 47 -11.04 -9.76 7.10
CA GLU A 47 -10.13 -8.67 6.75
C GLU A 47 -9.06 -8.47 7.84
N SER A 48 -7.81 -8.35 7.42
CA SER A 48 -6.70 -7.91 8.28
C SER A 48 -6.42 -6.44 8.04
N LYS A 49 -6.14 -5.69 9.11
CA LYS A 49 -5.68 -4.30 8.99
C LYS A 49 -4.15 -4.25 8.96
N VAL A 50 -3.59 -3.59 7.96
CA VAL A 50 -2.14 -3.44 7.79
C VAL A 50 -1.75 -1.98 7.77
N MET A 51 -0.55 -1.68 8.24
CA MET A 51 0.03 -0.34 8.17
C MET A 51 0.83 -0.19 6.88
N PHE A 52 0.79 0.99 6.27
CA PHE A 52 1.65 1.34 5.15
C PHE A 52 2.38 2.65 5.39
N PHE A 53 3.57 2.75 4.80
CA PHE A 53 4.38 3.95 4.71
C PHE A 53 4.60 4.25 3.24
N ALA A 54 4.35 5.48 2.83
CA ALA A 54 4.50 5.93 1.46
C ALA A 54 5.29 7.24 1.43
N THR A 55 6.22 7.37 0.48
CA THR A 55 6.91 8.64 0.22
C THR A 55 6.16 9.42 -0.85
N VAL A 56 5.80 10.65 -0.53
CA VAL A 56 5.16 11.60 -1.43
C VAL A 56 6.24 12.47 -2.09
N LYS A 57 6.12 12.69 -3.40
CA LYS A 57 6.95 13.63 -4.15
C LYS A 57 6.05 14.47 -5.04
N GLY A 58 6.33 15.77 -5.14
CA GLY A 58 5.81 16.71 -6.13
C GLY A 58 4.34 16.53 -6.55
N TYR A 59 3.47 17.47 -6.16
CA TYR A 59 2.03 17.44 -6.48
C TYR A 59 1.29 16.22 -5.89
N GLY A 60 1.77 15.64 -4.78
CA GLY A 60 1.08 14.54 -4.11
C GLY A 60 1.29 13.15 -4.73
N LYS A 61 2.26 12.98 -5.64
CA LYS A 61 2.51 11.66 -6.26
C LYS A 61 3.20 10.73 -5.26
N ILE A 62 2.59 9.58 -4.99
CA ILE A 62 3.22 8.48 -4.25
C ILE A 62 4.37 7.92 -5.10
N SER A 63 5.57 7.95 -4.54
CA SER A 63 6.81 7.51 -5.19
C SER A 63 7.38 6.22 -4.60
N SER A 64 6.93 5.82 -3.41
CA SER A 64 7.24 4.54 -2.77
C SER A 64 6.04 4.08 -1.94
N TRP A 65 5.93 2.77 -1.75
CA TRP A 65 4.87 2.16 -0.94
C TRP A 65 5.42 0.93 -0.24
N GLN A 66 5.45 0.95 1.09
CA GLN A 66 5.92 -0.15 1.92
C GLN A 66 4.84 -0.57 2.90
N ILE A 67 4.47 -1.85 2.87
CA ILE A 67 3.50 -2.42 3.80
C ILE A 67 4.25 -3.05 4.97
N ASN A 68 3.82 -2.71 6.19
CA ASN A 68 4.28 -3.37 7.41
C ASN A 68 3.18 -4.30 7.91
N ARG A 69 3.41 -5.61 7.75
CA ARG A 69 2.55 -6.70 8.22
C ARG A 69 3.25 -7.39 9.39
N SER A 70 2.68 -7.27 10.58
CA SER A 70 2.96 -8.18 11.68
C SER A 70 2.13 -9.45 11.45
N PHE A 71 2.70 -10.48 10.84
CA PHE A 71 2.08 -11.80 10.86
C PHE A 71 2.25 -12.39 12.26
N GLN A 72 1.15 -12.83 12.86
CA GLN A 72 1.16 -13.70 14.04
C GLN A 72 0.88 -15.13 13.62
#